data_AF-A0A2P5XAE1-F1
#
_entry.id   AF-A0A2P5XAE1-F1
#
_cell.length_a   1.000
_cell.length_b   1.000
_cell.length_c   1.000
_cell.angle_alpha   90.00
_cell.angle_beta   90.00
_cell.angle_gamma   90.00
#
_symmetry.space_group_name_H-M   'P 1'
#
loop_
_entity.id
_entity.type
_entity.pdbx_description
1 polymer ?
#
loop_
_entity_poly.entity_id
_entity_poly.type
_entity_poly.pdbx_seq_one_letter_code
_entity_poly.pdbx_strand_id
1 'polypeptide(L)'
;MEGSLMLFSSKFLVSNLKYKVQLSSGERYPVPDKSTPAYITVGDGGNQEGLTGRFLDPQPEYSAFREASYGHSTLEIQNRTHAFYHRNRNDDGKKVATNSFVLHNQYWSSNLR
;
A
#
# COMPACT_ATOMS: atom_id res chain seq x y z
N MET A 1 -12.25 8.93 13.72
CA MET A 1 -11.50 8.73 12.48
C MET A 1 -10.07 8.47 12.92
N GLU A 2 -9.65 7.21 12.91
CA GLU A 2 -8.35 6.79 13.44
C GLU A 2 -7.24 7.22 12.47
N GLY A 3 -6.19 7.87 12.98
CA GLY A 3 -5.00 8.29 12.22
C GLY A 3 -4.46 7.12 11.41
N SER A 4 -4.52 7.25 10.09
CA SER A 4 -4.44 6.11 9.19
C SER A 4 -2.99 5.67 8.96
N LEU A 5 -2.69 4.51 9.55
CA LEU A 5 -1.78 3.45 9.13
C LEU A 5 -1.21 3.65 7.72
N MET A 6 0.11 3.57 7.48
CA MET A 6 0.59 3.32 6.13
C MET A 6 0.65 1.82 5.85
N LEU A 7 -0.32 1.34 5.07
CA LEU A 7 -0.31 0.01 4.48
C LEU A 7 0.32 0.14 3.11
N PHE A 8 1.34 -0.64 2.80
CA PHE A 8 1.80 -0.85 1.44
C PHE A 8 1.57 -2.32 1.09
N SER A 9 0.87 -2.59 -0.01
CA SER A 9 0.73 -3.94 -0.56
C SER A 9 1.30 -3.97 -1.97
N SER A 10 2.58 -4.33 -2.11
CA SER A 10 3.20 -4.60 -3.43
C SER A 10 3.39 -6.07 -3.71
N LYS A 11 3.57 -6.91 -2.70
CA LYS A 11 3.84 -8.33 -2.96
C LYS A 11 2.62 -9.07 -3.49
N PHE A 12 1.41 -8.59 -3.17
CA PHE A 12 0.18 -9.17 -3.65
C PHE A 12 -0.80 -8.03 -3.96
N LEU A 13 -0.80 -7.60 -5.22
CA LEU A 13 -2.01 -7.03 -5.80
C LEU A 13 -3.11 -8.05 -5.49
N VAL A 14 -4.11 -7.66 -4.72
CA VAL A 14 -5.09 -8.58 -4.13
C VAL A 14 -6.50 -8.11 -4.46
N SER A 15 -7.40 -9.03 -4.78
CA SER A 15 -8.84 -8.77 -4.93
C SER A 15 -9.64 -9.60 -3.93
N ASN A 16 -10.75 -9.04 -3.45
CA ASN A 16 -11.79 -9.78 -2.72
C ASN A 16 -13.13 -9.64 -3.45
N LEU A 17 -13.12 -9.91 -4.76
CA LEU A 17 -14.28 -9.76 -5.65
C LEU A 17 -14.96 -11.10 -5.99
N LYS A 18 -14.39 -12.21 -5.53
CA LYS A 18 -14.82 -13.56 -5.92
C LYS A 18 -15.93 -14.14 -5.05
N TYR A 19 -16.32 -13.46 -3.98
CA TYR A 19 -17.40 -13.92 -3.13
C TYR A 19 -18.77 -13.73 -3.79
N LYS A 20 -19.55 -14.81 -3.87
CA LYS A 20 -20.90 -14.80 -4.44
C LYS A 20 -21.92 -15.01 -3.33
N VAL A 21 -22.47 -13.91 -2.81
CA VAL A 21 -23.42 -13.90 -1.68
C VAL A 21 -24.63 -14.80 -1.94
N GLN A 22 -25.27 -14.68 -3.11
CA GLN A 22 -26.48 -15.44 -3.45
C GLN A 22 -26.24 -16.96 -3.53
N LEU A 23 -25.01 -17.38 -3.80
CA LEU A 23 -24.64 -18.79 -3.93
C LEU A 23 -23.87 -19.31 -2.71
N SER A 24 -23.67 -18.48 -1.67
CA SER A 24 -22.82 -18.77 -0.50
C SER A 24 -21.47 -19.42 -0.85
N SER A 25 -20.93 -19.11 -2.03
CA SER A 25 -19.78 -19.77 -2.64
C SER A 25 -18.75 -18.76 -3.17
N GLY A 26 -17.57 -19.27 -3.51
CA GLY A 26 -16.43 -18.45 -3.91
C GLY A 26 -15.54 -18.04 -2.75
N GLU A 27 -14.40 -17.43 -3.10
CA GLU A 27 -13.38 -17.03 -2.13
C GLU A 27 -13.85 -15.81 -1.34
N ARG A 28 -13.87 -15.94 -0.01
CA ARG A 28 -14.22 -14.87 0.94
C ARG A 28 -13.01 -14.06 1.38
N TYR A 29 -11.83 -14.62 1.16
CA TYR A 29 -10.57 -14.03 1.58
C TYR A 29 -9.89 -13.36 0.40
N PRO A 30 -9.12 -12.29 0.67
CA PRO A 30 -8.39 -11.60 -0.38
C PRO A 30 -7.40 -12.55 -1.08
N VAL A 31 -7.45 -12.63 -2.42
CA VAL A 31 -6.60 -13.51 -3.23
C VAL A 31 -5.62 -12.71 -4.10
N PRO A 32 -4.40 -13.22 -4.35
CA PRO A 32 -3.47 -12.57 -5.28
C PRO A 32 -4.03 -12.46 -6.70
N ASP A 33 -3.90 -11.26 -7.27
CA ASP A 33 -4.42 -10.84 -8.56
C ASP A 33 -3.61 -9.66 -9.10
N LYS A 34 -2.75 -9.93 -10.09
CA LYS A 34 -1.83 -8.94 -10.67
C LYS A 34 -2.52 -7.78 -11.42
N SER A 35 -3.84 -7.85 -11.59
CA SER A 35 -4.62 -6.81 -12.28
C SER A 35 -5.25 -5.78 -11.33
N THR A 36 -5.05 -5.92 -10.01
CA THR A 36 -5.62 -4.98 -9.04
C THR A 36 -4.64 -3.85 -8.72
N PRO A 37 -5.10 -2.67 -8.32
CA PRO A 37 -4.20 -1.59 -7.92
C PRO A 37 -3.48 -1.95 -6.61
N ALA A 38 -2.31 -1.32 -6.39
CA ALA A 38 -1.70 -1.31 -5.07
C ALA A 38 -2.51 -0.37 -4.16
N TYR A 39 -2.83 -0.83 -2.96
CA TYR A 39 -3.44 0.00 -1.92
C TYR A 39 -2.34 0.56 -1.03
N ILE A 40 -2.31 1.89 -0.95
CA ILE A 40 -1.38 2.64 -0.12
C ILE A 40 -2.20 3.51 0.80
N THR A 41 -2.00 3.35 2.11
CA THR A 41 -2.62 4.24 3.10
C THR A 41 -1.58 5.26 3.54
N VAL A 42 -1.95 6.54 3.69
CA VAL A 42 -1.05 7.62 4.13
C VAL A 42 -1.89 8.59 4.96
N GLY A 43 -1.80 8.50 6.28
CA GLY A 43 -2.61 9.30 7.21
C GLY A 43 -1.89 9.63 8.51
N ASP A 44 -0.57 9.66 8.46
CA ASP A 44 0.37 9.87 9.56
C ASP A 44 1.05 11.25 9.46
N GLY A 45 0.29 12.27 9.08
CA GLY A 45 0.82 13.62 8.90
C GLY A 45 1.13 14.37 10.21
N GLY A 46 0.77 13.82 11.39
CA GLY A 46 0.95 14.51 12.68
C GLY A 46 -0.36 14.96 13.34
N ASN A 47 -1.41 14.16 13.28
CA ASN A 47 -2.72 14.47 13.87
C ASN A 47 -2.68 14.45 15.42
N GLN A 48 -3.62 15.16 16.06
CA GLN A 48 -3.67 15.31 17.52
C GLN A 48 -3.97 13.99 18.25
N GLU A 49 -4.64 13.05 17.59
CA GLU A 49 -4.98 11.74 18.17
C GLU A 49 -3.75 10.83 18.33
N GLY A 50 -2.60 11.18 17.75
CA GLY A 50 -1.39 10.38 17.86
C GLY A 50 -1.25 9.32 16.77
N LEU A 51 -0.15 8.55 16.86
CA LEU A 51 0.11 7.39 15.99
C LEU A 51 -0.69 6.15 16.44
N THR A 52 -1.30 5.48 15.47
CA THR A 52 -1.94 4.18 15.69
C THR A 52 -0.90 3.06 15.68
N GLY A 53 -0.49 2.58 16.86
CA GLY A 53 0.52 1.52 17.00
C GLY A 53 -0.04 0.08 17.01
N ARG A 54 -1.37 -0.10 16.98
CA ARG A 54 -2.00 -1.43 17.02
C ARG A 54 -2.21 -1.95 15.60
N PHE A 55 -1.60 -3.10 15.31
CA PHE A 55 -1.80 -3.83 14.06
C PHE A 55 -2.39 -5.21 14.34
N LEU A 56 -3.11 -5.77 13.36
CA LEU A 56 -3.52 -7.17 13.40
C LEU A 56 -2.28 -8.07 13.47
N ASP A 57 -2.26 -9.05 14.38
CA ASP A 57 -1.18 -10.00 14.52
C ASP A 57 -1.72 -11.44 14.38
N PRO A 58 -1.14 -12.28 13.51
CA PRO A 58 -0.01 -12.00 12.61
C PRO A 58 -0.36 -11.02 11.47
N GLN A 59 0.66 -10.44 10.83
CA GLN A 59 0.46 -9.59 9.65
C GLN A 59 -0.31 -10.35 8.56
N PRO A 60 -1.47 -9.84 8.09
CA PRO A 60 -2.20 -10.49 7.01
C PRO A 60 -1.39 -10.52 5.72
N GLU A 61 -1.52 -11.59 4.93
CA GLU A 61 -0.74 -11.78 3.70
C GLU A 61 -0.93 -10.66 2.65
N TYR A 62 -2.08 -9.99 2.67
CA TYR A 62 -2.36 -8.85 1.79
C TYR A 62 -1.65 -7.55 2.22
N SER A 63 -0.98 -7.53 3.37
CA SER A 63 -0.18 -6.40 3.86
C SER A 63 1.29 -6.69 3.59
N ALA A 64 1.95 -5.92 2.72
CA ALA A 64 3.38 -6.12 2.45
C ALA A 64 4.29 -5.34 3.41
N PHE A 65 3.86 -4.14 3.82
CA PHE A 65 4.58 -3.30 4.79
C PHE A 65 3.59 -2.46 5.60
N ARG A 66 3.95 -2.22 6.86
CA ARG A 66 3.17 -1.44 7.82
C ARG A 66 4.10 -0.77 8.82
N GLU A 67 3.84 0.49 9.11
CA GLU A 67 4.63 1.26 10.06
C GLU A 67 3.80 2.35 10.73
N ALA A 68 4.04 2.56 12.03
CA ALA A 68 3.50 3.66 12.81
C ALA A 68 4.61 4.69 13.06
N SER A 69 4.74 5.62 12.12
CA SER A 69 5.68 6.75 12.17
C SER A 69 5.01 7.96 11.56
N TYR A 70 5.33 9.16 12.03
CA TYR A 70 4.91 10.37 11.32
C TYR A 70 5.79 10.60 10.09
N GLY A 71 5.18 11.12 9.03
CA GLY A 71 5.87 11.31 7.78
C GLY A 71 5.00 11.83 6.66
N HIS A 72 5.58 11.81 5.47
CA HIS A 72 4.89 12.10 4.23
C HIS A 72 5.42 11.20 3.10
N SER A 73 4.63 11.09 2.04
CA SER A 73 4.98 10.25 0.90
C SER A 73 5.04 11.07 -0.38
N THR A 74 5.94 10.71 -1.28
CA THR A 74 6.03 11.28 -2.63
C THR A 74 5.78 10.17 -3.65
N LEU A 75 5.04 10.51 -4.71
CA LEU A 75 4.86 9.66 -5.88
C LEU A 75 5.36 10.42 -7.11
N GLU A 76 6.47 9.95 -7.67
CA GLU A 76 7.14 10.57 -8.80
C GLU A 76 6.86 9.76 -10.07
N ILE A 77 6.03 10.31 -10.95
CA ILE A 77 5.74 9.71 -12.25
C ILE A 77 6.89 10.05 -13.20
N GLN A 78 7.66 9.06 -13.60
CA GLN A 78 8.80 9.25 -14.49
C GLN A 78 8.39 9.18 -15.96
N ASN A 79 7.57 8.19 -16.30
CA ASN A 79 7.07 7.97 -17.66
C ASN A 79 5.81 7.09 -17.64
N ARG A 80 5.29 6.74 -18.81
CA ARG A 80 4.06 5.94 -18.93
C ARG A 80 4.13 4.55 -18.29
N THR A 81 5.32 4.01 -18.02
CA THR A 81 5.51 2.66 -17.46
C THR A 81 5.97 2.65 -16.00
N HIS A 82 6.62 3.70 -15.50
CA HIS A 82 7.23 3.71 -14.16
C HIS A 82 6.83 4.93 -13.33
N ALA A 83 6.48 4.68 -12.07
CA ALA A 83 6.40 5.69 -11.02
C ALA A 83 7.16 5.22 -9.78
N PHE A 84 7.82 6.13 -9.08
CA PHE A 84 8.58 5.85 -7.86
C PHE A 84 7.79 6.37 -6.66
N TYR A 85 7.54 5.50 -5.70
CA TYR A 85 6.96 5.89 -4.43
C TYR A 85 8.07 5.94 -3.37
N HIS A 86 8.09 7.02 -2.60
CA HIS A 86 8.96 7.18 -1.46
C HIS A 86 8.14 7.53 -0.22
N ARG A 87 8.53 6.95 0.91
CA ARG A 87 8.09 7.35 2.24
C ARG A 87 9.24 8.05 2.96
N ASN A 88 8.95 9.21 3.53
CA ASN A 88 9.89 9.98 4.34
C ASN A 88 9.32 10.09 5.76
N ARG A 89 10.11 9.70 6.77
CA ARG A 89 9.77 9.94 8.17
C ARG A 89 10.12 11.37 8.57
N ASN A 90 9.40 11.92 9.54
CA ASN A 90 9.70 13.26 10.07
C ASN A 90 10.96 13.26 10.96
N ASP A 91 11.24 12.15 11.64
CA ASP A 91 12.38 12.02 12.56
C ASP A 91 13.71 11.77 11.83
N ASP A 92 13.64 11.26 10.60
CA ASP A 92 14.78 11.11 9.71
C ASP A 92 15.07 12.48 9.10
N GLY A 93 16.06 13.21 9.64
CA GLY A 93 16.41 14.57 9.22
C GLY A 93 16.36 14.77 7.69
N LYS A 94 15.86 15.93 7.25
CA LYS A 94 15.52 16.27 5.84
C LYS A 94 16.40 15.53 4.82
N LYS A 95 15.88 14.44 4.22
CA LYS A 95 16.19 13.86 2.88
C LYS A 95 16.40 12.33 2.81
N VAL A 96 16.20 11.54 3.87
CA VAL A 96 16.31 10.08 3.72
C VAL A 96 14.94 9.46 3.50
N ALA A 97 14.70 8.96 2.28
CA ALA A 97 13.56 8.10 2.02
C ALA A 97 13.78 6.78 2.77
N THR A 98 13.01 6.55 3.82
CA THR A 98 13.17 5.37 4.68
C THR A 98 12.75 4.10 3.94
N ASN A 99 11.73 4.21 3.08
CA ASN A 99 11.26 3.11 2.25
C ASN A 99 10.90 3.65 0.86
N SER A 100 11.24 2.89 -0.19
CA SER A 100 10.85 3.18 -1.56
C SER A 100 10.51 1.93 -2.36
N PHE A 101 9.67 2.09 -3.38
CA PHE A 101 9.37 1.03 -4.34
C PHE A 101 8.92 1.61 -5.69
N VAL A 102 8.98 0.77 -6.72
CA VAL A 102 8.59 1.12 -8.08
C VAL A 102 7.20 0.56 -8.37
N LEU A 103 6.33 1.43 -8.88
CA LEU A 103 5.04 1.08 -9.43
C LEU A 103 5.16 0.97 -10.95
N HIS A 104 4.75 -0.19 -11.46
CA HIS A 104 4.65 -0.43 -12.89
C HIS A 104 3.23 -0.18 -13.36
N ASN A 105 3.08 0.60 -14.43
CA ASN A 105 1.78 0.86 -15.03
C ASN A 105 1.20 -0.45 -15.62
N GLN A 106 0.00 -0.84 -15.19
CA GLN A 106 -0.59 -2.14 -15.58
C GLN A 106 -0.93 -2.24 -17.08
N TYR A 107 -1.24 -1.12 -17.72
CA TYR A 107 -1.59 -1.08 -19.13
C TYR A 107 -0.35 -1.01 -20.03
N TRP A 108 0.59 -0.12 -19.72
CA TRP A 108 1.76 0.12 -20.58
C TRP A 108 2.93 -0.81 -20.27
N SER A 109 3.08 -1.29 -19.04
CA SER A 109 4.21 -2.14 -18.65
C SER A 109 4.01 -3.60 -19.02
N SER A 110 2.77 -4.05 -19.25
CA SER A 110 2.46 -5.42 -19.70
C SER A 110 2.84 -5.68 -21.17
N ASN A 111 3.09 -4.61 -21.94
CA ASN A 111 3.47 -4.65 -23.35
C ASN A 111 4.99 -4.51 -23.58
N LEU A 112 5.79 -4.43 -22.52
CA LEU A 112 7.25 -4.53 -22.60
C LEU A 112 7.62 -6.02 -22.73
N ARG A 113 7.48 -6.57 -23.93
CA ARG A 113 8.11 -7.84 -24.34
C ARG A 113 9.32 -7.54 -25.21
#